data_AF-A0A1H8C815-F1
#
_entry.id   AF-A0A1H8C815-F1
#
_cell.length_a   1.000
_cell.length_b   1.000
_cell.length_c   1.000
_cell.angle_alpha   90.00
_cell.angle_beta   90.00
_cell.angle_gamma   90.00
#
_symmetry.space_group_name_H-M   'P 1'
#
loop_
_entity.id
_entity.type
_entity.pdbx_description
1 polymer ?
#
loop_
_entity_poly.entity_id
_entity_poly.type
_entity_poly.pdbx_seq_one_letter_code
_entity_poly.pdbx_strand_id
1 'polypeptide(L)'
;MSICVHAFLGTNIEDLQARVIQCFRALDFQVQFQPETNLLETPSGSCLYVRLDQTPAQLKRVSPDTPLLVAFEYEVSMREKNATREDGWPPKIARKCTAIVSTRTASGRSRAAYYAQALTLAIMAKESGGHFYVDVDDETITGNEGLAKTIRELYSESELEFDADAHPFEQWPPLSFDDRSFTWPSPIKSVVVEKYLAAMKTPKRKFKVPLSVKITIALIAVLWVAGFL
;
A
#
# COMPACT_ATOMS: atom_id res chain seq x y z
N MET A 1 -5.19 9.14 5.68
CA MET A 1 -4.32 9.00 6.85
C MET A 1 -3.13 8.12 6.48
N SER A 2 -1.89 8.55 6.79
CA SER A 2 -0.70 7.68 6.68
C SER A 2 -0.70 6.65 7.82
N ILE A 3 -0.08 5.48 7.62
CA ILE A 3 0.15 4.52 8.70
C ILE A 3 1.64 4.30 8.87
N CYS A 4 2.11 4.48 10.10
CA CYS A 4 3.44 4.08 10.50
C CYS A 4 3.40 2.70 11.16
N VAL A 5 4.38 1.88 10.80
CA VAL A 5 4.58 0.56 11.39
C VAL A 5 6.04 0.51 11.84
N HIS A 6 6.27 -0.05 13.01
CA HIS A 6 7.59 -0.17 13.62
C HIS A 6 7.89 -1.62 13.99
N ALA A 7 9.13 -2.04 13.72
CA ALA A 7 9.69 -3.28 14.25
C ALA A 7 10.89 -2.96 15.14
N PHE A 8 10.81 -3.40 16.40
CA PHE A 8 11.91 -3.33 17.34
C PHE A 8 12.66 -4.66 17.28
N LEU A 9 13.77 -4.71 16.55
CA LEU A 9 14.46 -5.95 16.25
C LEU A 9 15.15 -6.52 17.49
N GLY A 10 14.98 -7.81 17.75
CA GLY A 10 15.66 -8.51 18.83
C GLY A 10 17.14 -8.78 18.49
N THR A 11 17.73 -9.79 19.10
CA THR A 11 19.16 -10.11 18.95
C THR A 11 19.47 -10.99 17.74
N ASN A 12 18.47 -11.66 17.17
CA ASN A 12 18.68 -12.63 16.09
C ASN A 12 18.66 -11.94 14.71
N ILE A 13 19.73 -11.19 14.42
CA ILE A 13 19.83 -10.35 13.21
C ILE A 13 20.64 -10.98 12.06
N GLU A 14 21.50 -11.96 12.35
CA GLU A 14 22.24 -12.71 11.33
C GLU A 14 21.26 -13.32 10.33
N ASP A 15 21.53 -13.26 9.02
CA ASP A 15 20.68 -13.79 7.93
C ASP A 15 19.19 -13.39 7.98
N LEU A 16 18.85 -12.26 8.63
CA LEU A 16 17.46 -11.85 8.83
C LEU A 16 16.69 -11.73 7.52
N GLN A 17 17.30 -11.15 6.48
CA GLN A 17 16.65 -10.98 5.18
C GLN A 17 16.28 -12.33 4.52
N ALA A 18 17.15 -13.34 4.62
CA ALA A 18 16.86 -14.67 4.10
C ALA A 18 15.69 -15.32 4.84
N ARG A 19 15.65 -15.21 6.18
CA ARG A 19 14.52 -15.70 6.99
C ARG A 19 13.23 -14.94 6.71
N VAL A 20 13.30 -13.64 6.47
CA VAL A 20 12.13 -12.82 6.09
C VAL A 20 11.53 -13.35 4.78
N ILE A 21 12.36 -13.55 3.74
CA ILE A 21 11.91 -14.09 2.45
C ILE A 21 11.35 -15.50 2.63
N GLN A 22 11.99 -16.35 3.43
CA GLN A 22 11.49 -17.69 3.73
C GLN A 22 10.13 -17.66 4.45
N CYS A 23 9.93 -16.73 5.39
CA CYS A 23 8.66 -16.58 6.08
C CYS A 23 7.55 -16.09 5.15
N PHE A 24 7.83 -15.17 4.22
CA PHE A 24 6.88 -14.82 3.15
C PHE A 24 6.48 -16.03 2.30
N ARG A 25 7.45 -16.87 1.91
CA ARG A 25 7.17 -18.10 1.16
C ARG A 25 6.29 -19.08 1.94
N ALA A 26 6.51 -19.20 3.25
CA ALA A 26 5.67 -20.02 4.12
C ALA A 26 4.22 -19.49 4.26
N LEU A 27 3.99 -18.23 3.89
CA LEU A 27 2.68 -17.59 3.80
C LEU A 27 2.15 -17.57 2.36
N ASP A 28 2.68 -18.39 1.45
CA ASP A 28 2.32 -18.45 0.03
C ASP A 28 2.53 -17.16 -0.78
N PHE A 29 3.34 -16.23 -0.25
CA PHE A 29 3.84 -15.09 -1.01
C PHE A 29 5.18 -15.41 -1.67
N GLN A 30 5.37 -14.98 -2.91
CA GLN A 30 6.70 -14.87 -3.50
C GLN A 30 7.05 -13.38 -3.60
N VAL A 31 8.10 -12.99 -2.87
CA VAL A 31 8.53 -11.58 -2.79
C VAL A 31 9.98 -11.44 -3.18
N GLN A 32 10.31 -10.28 -3.75
CA GLN A 32 11.69 -9.83 -3.95
C GLN A 32 11.80 -8.40 -3.46
N PHE A 33 12.84 -8.12 -2.68
CA PHE A 33 13.24 -6.74 -2.43
C PHE A 33 14.05 -6.26 -3.63
N GLN A 34 14.10 -4.94 -3.84
CA GLN A 34 14.97 -4.37 -4.86
C GLN A 34 16.40 -4.91 -4.72
N PRO A 35 17.11 -5.23 -5.82
CA PRO A 35 18.50 -5.68 -5.75
C PRO A 35 19.36 -4.75 -4.89
N GLU A 36 20.33 -5.33 -4.21
CA GLU A 36 21.28 -4.62 -3.32
C GLU A 36 20.65 -4.00 -2.06
N THR A 37 19.34 -4.21 -1.84
CA THR A 37 18.69 -3.84 -0.58
C THR A 37 19.19 -4.72 0.56
N ASN A 38 19.60 -4.07 1.65
CA ASN A 38 19.82 -4.67 2.96
C ASN A 38 18.73 -4.20 3.93
N LEU A 39 17.92 -5.12 4.47
CA LEU A 39 16.86 -4.78 5.43
C LEU A 39 17.39 -4.19 6.76
N LEU A 40 18.68 -4.28 7.05
CA LEU A 40 19.29 -3.68 8.24
C LEU A 40 19.89 -2.28 7.99
N GLU A 41 19.67 -1.71 6.80
CA GLU A 41 20.17 -0.38 6.43
C GLU A 41 19.03 0.48 5.87
N THR A 42 19.15 1.80 6.06
CA THR A 42 18.25 2.77 5.41
C THR A 42 18.68 2.95 3.96
N PRO A 43 17.81 2.65 2.96
CA PRO A 43 18.11 2.92 1.56
C PRO A 43 18.39 4.40 1.31
N SER A 44 19.19 4.75 0.32
CA SER A 44 19.53 6.15 -0.01
C SER A 44 18.32 7.03 -0.33
N GLY A 45 17.23 6.44 -0.80
CA GLY A 45 15.95 7.12 -1.03
C GLY A 45 14.94 6.98 0.11
N SER A 46 15.34 6.46 1.27
CA SER A 46 14.47 6.21 2.44
C SER A 46 13.19 5.45 2.09
N CYS A 47 13.23 4.58 1.08
CA CYS A 47 12.09 3.86 0.55
C CYS A 47 12.47 2.41 0.29
N LEU A 48 11.67 1.48 0.78
CA LEU A 48 11.81 0.06 0.50
C LEU A 48 10.86 -0.31 -0.63
N TYR A 49 11.42 -0.84 -1.71
CA TYR A 49 10.66 -1.36 -2.84
C TYR A 49 10.54 -2.88 -2.73
N VAL A 50 9.31 -3.37 -2.82
CA VAL A 50 9.00 -4.80 -2.77
C VAL A 50 8.25 -5.16 -4.04
N ARG A 51 8.73 -6.20 -4.71
CA ARG A 51 8.01 -6.86 -5.79
C ARG A 51 7.28 -8.07 -5.23
N LEU A 52 5.96 -8.14 -5.44
CA LEU A 52 5.13 -9.28 -5.11
C LEU A 52 4.89 -10.08 -6.40
N ASP A 53 5.65 -11.15 -6.58
CA ASP A 53 5.55 -12.06 -7.73
C ASP A 53 4.31 -12.96 -7.64
N GLN A 54 4.00 -13.41 -6.42
CA GLN A 54 2.86 -14.26 -6.13
C GLN A 54 2.24 -13.85 -4.80
N THR A 55 0.92 -13.97 -4.72
CA THR A 55 0.12 -13.77 -3.50
C THR A 55 -0.68 -15.04 -3.19
N PRO A 56 -1.13 -15.26 -1.94
CA PRO A 56 -1.99 -16.38 -1.58
C PRO A 56 -3.24 -16.46 -2.46
N ALA A 57 -3.64 -17.67 -2.83
CA ALA A 57 -4.75 -17.91 -3.75
C ALA A 57 -6.10 -17.42 -3.22
N GLN A 58 -6.23 -17.27 -1.91
CA GLN A 58 -7.44 -16.77 -1.24
C GLN A 58 -7.60 -15.25 -1.37
N LEU A 59 -6.54 -14.51 -1.73
CA LEU A 59 -6.64 -13.08 -1.93
C LEU A 59 -7.22 -12.78 -3.31
N LYS A 60 -8.31 -12.02 -3.34
CA LYS A 60 -8.89 -11.56 -4.59
C LYS A 60 -7.95 -10.56 -5.29
N ARG A 61 -7.58 -10.89 -6.52
CA ARG A 61 -6.73 -10.07 -7.40
C ARG A 61 -7.51 -9.66 -8.65
N VAL A 62 -7.37 -8.41 -9.07
CA VAL A 62 -7.84 -7.90 -10.38
C VAL A 62 -6.96 -8.45 -11.49
N SER A 63 -5.64 -8.46 -11.28
CA SER A 63 -4.63 -8.94 -12.23
C SER A 63 -3.71 -9.99 -11.54
N PRO A 64 -4.18 -11.23 -11.33
CA PRO A 64 -3.46 -12.26 -10.56
C PRO A 64 -2.10 -12.63 -11.17
N ASP A 65 -1.97 -12.61 -12.49
CA ASP A 65 -0.75 -12.99 -13.21
C ASP A 65 0.27 -11.84 -13.35
N THR A 66 -0.04 -10.67 -12.79
CA THR A 66 0.81 -9.48 -12.87
C THR A 66 1.56 -9.29 -11.55
N PRO A 67 2.91 -9.30 -11.55
CA PRO A 67 3.69 -8.94 -10.37
C PRO A 67 3.39 -7.48 -9.96
N LEU A 68 3.35 -7.22 -8.66
CA LEU A 68 3.06 -5.88 -8.12
C LEU A 68 4.34 -5.22 -7.64
N LEU A 69 4.48 -3.93 -7.92
CA LEU A 69 5.46 -3.07 -7.27
C LEU A 69 4.76 -2.30 -6.14
N VAL A 70 5.25 -2.48 -4.92
CA VAL A 70 4.82 -1.71 -3.75
C VAL A 70 6.01 -1.01 -3.12
N ALA A 71 5.75 0.12 -2.50
CA ALA A 71 6.78 0.96 -1.91
C ALA A 71 6.25 1.64 -0.64
N PHE A 72 7.14 1.83 0.32
CA PHE A 72 6.86 2.55 1.55
C PHE A 72 8.15 3.15 2.11
N GLU A 73 8.01 4.26 2.83
CA GLU A 73 9.14 4.88 3.52
C GLU A 73 9.74 3.85 4.49
N TYR A 74 11.06 3.82 4.58
CA TYR A 74 11.81 2.82 5.32
C TYR A 74 13.06 3.43 5.93
N GLU A 75 13.20 3.30 7.24
CA GLU A 75 14.32 3.82 8.02
C GLU A 75 14.74 2.79 9.07
N VAL A 76 16.05 2.61 9.21
CA VAL A 76 16.67 1.77 10.24
C VAL A 76 17.52 2.62 11.16
N SER A 77 17.24 2.56 12.45
CA SER A 77 18.03 3.18 13.51
C SER A 77 18.68 2.10 14.37
N MET A 78 20.01 1.97 14.27
CA MET A 78 20.79 1.03 15.07
C MET A 78 20.89 1.53 16.52
N ARG A 79 20.63 0.64 17.48
CA ARG A 79 20.71 1.00 18.90
C ARG A 79 22.15 0.88 19.38
N GLU A 80 22.75 2.01 19.70
CA GLU A 80 24.00 2.02 20.43
C GLU A 80 23.78 1.61 21.90
N LYS A 81 24.73 0.89 22.48
CA LYS A 81 24.67 0.43 23.88
C LYS A 81 24.49 1.57 24.89
N ASN A 82 24.93 2.78 24.53
CA ASN A 82 24.91 3.98 25.37
C ASN A 82 23.99 5.08 24.86
N ALA A 83 23.10 4.78 23.90
CA ALA A 83 22.20 5.79 23.34
C ALA A 83 21.35 6.44 24.45
N THR A 84 21.29 7.78 24.42
CA THR A 84 20.43 8.56 25.30
C THR A 84 18.99 8.08 25.13
N ARG A 85 18.32 7.80 26.24
CA ARG A 85 16.95 7.32 26.22
C ARG A 85 16.04 8.50 25.89
N GLU A 86 15.28 8.39 24.81
CA GLU A 86 14.15 9.28 24.57
C GLU A 86 13.04 8.95 25.58
N ASP A 87 12.31 9.98 26.01
CA ASP A 87 11.18 9.79 26.92
C ASP A 87 10.07 9.03 26.21
N GLY A 88 9.72 7.86 26.74
CA GLY A 88 8.63 7.03 26.24
C GLY A 88 8.95 6.15 25.03
N TRP A 89 10.00 6.44 24.25
CA TRP A 89 10.34 5.70 23.02
C TRP A 89 11.75 5.06 23.06
N PRO A 90 11.91 3.81 22.57
CA PRO A 90 10.85 2.86 22.27
C PRO A 90 10.09 2.40 23.53
N PRO A 91 8.90 1.79 23.36
CA PRO A 91 8.04 1.32 24.44
C PRO A 91 8.78 0.41 25.42
N LYS A 92 8.41 0.44 26.70
CA LYS A 92 9.16 -0.20 27.80
C LYS A 92 9.52 -1.66 27.52
N ILE A 93 8.59 -2.44 26.95
CA ILE A 93 8.77 -3.86 26.64
C ILE A 93 9.76 -4.09 25.47
N ALA A 94 9.84 -3.14 24.54
CA ALA A 94 10.68 -3.20 23.35
C ALA A 94 12.01 -2.44 23.51
N ARG A 95 12.32 -1.94 24.72
CA ARG A 95 13.53 -1.13 24.96
C ARG A 95 14.82 -1.86 24.67
N LYS A 96 14.86 -3.17 24.92
CA LYS A 96 16.02 -4.01 24.65
C LYS A 96 15.91 -4.54 23.21
N CYS A 97 16.27 -3.70 22.26
CA CYS A 97 16.32 -4.04 20.84
C CYS A 97 17.69 -3.68 20.25
N THR A 98 18.06 -4.35 19.17
CA THR A 98 19.29 -4.11 18.40
C THR A 98 19.13 -2.96 17.42
N ALA A 99 17.94 -2.83 16.84
CA ALA A 99 17.59 -1.78 15.91
C ALA A 99 16.09 -1.46 15.99
N ILE A 100 15.73 -0.27 15.52
CA ILE A 100 14.35 0.14 15.30
C ILE A 100 14.20 0.33 13.80
N VAL A 101 13.27 -0.42 13.20
CA VAL A 101 12.86 -0.24 11.81
C VAL A 101 11.54 0.51 11.82
N SER A 102 11.51 1.66 11.17
CA SER A 102 10.34 2.52 11.06
C SER A 102 9.92 2.59 9.60
N THR A 103 8.63 2.48 9.35
CA THR A 103 8.07 2.61 8.00
C THR A 103 6.85 3.49 7.99
N ARG A 104 6.56 4.06 6.82
CA ARG A 104 5.36 4.86 6.63
C ARG A 104 4.82 4.69 5.22
N THR A 105 3.50 4.54 5.12
CA THR A 105 2.77 4.60 3.86
C THR A 105 1.99 5.91 3.74
N ALA A 106 1.91 6.43 2.52
CA ALA A 106 1.15 7.65 2.23
C ALA A 106 -0.37 7.46 2.41
N SER A 107 -1.08 8.59 2.52
CA SER A 107 -2.54 8.58 2.43
C SER A 107 -3.00 8.12 1.04
N GLY A 108 -3.94 7.18 0.98
CA GLY A 108 -4.42 6.63 -0.30
C GLY A 108 -3.58 5.46 -0.83
N ARG A 109 -2.71 4.88 0.00
CA ARG A 109 -1.99 3.63 -0.29
C ARG A 109 -2.94 2.52 -0.75
N SER A 110 -2.43 1.64 -1.62
CA SER A 110 -3.12 0.39 -1.94
C SER A 110 -3.10 -0.57 -0.76
N ARG A 111 -4.04 -1.54 -0.79
CA ARG A 111 -4.07 -2.64 0.17
C ARG A 111 -2.78 -3.47 0.12
N ALA A 112 -2.29 -3.75 -1.08
CA ALA A 112 -1.01 -4.42 -1.27
C ALA A 112 0.15 -3.69 -0.58
N ALA A 113 0.23 -2.36 -0.69
CA ALA A 113 1.29 -1.59 -0.04
C ALA A 113 1.22 -1.64 1.49
N TYR A 114 0.01 -1.53 2.07
CA TYR A 114 -0.18 -1.67 3.51
C TYR A 114 0.26 -3.04 4.03
N TYR A 115 -0.24 -4.12 3.44
CA TYR A 115 0.08 -5.46 3.94
C TYR A 115 1.52 -5.85 3.66
N ALA A 116 2.13 -5.39 2.56
CA ALA A 116 3.56 -5.57 2.36
C ALA A 116 4.39 -4.85 3.45
N GLN A 117 4.03 -3.61 3.80
CA GLN A 117 4.65 -2.86 4.91
C GLN A 117 4.50 -3.62 6.24
N ALA A 118 3.26 -3.96 6.61
CA ALA A 118 2.95 -4.58 7.89
C ALA A 118 3.56 -5.99 8.01
N LEU A 119 3.42 -6.85 6.98
CA LEU A 119 4.01 -8.18 6.99
C LEU A 119 5.53 -8.13 7.03
N THR A 120 6.17 -7.23 6.29
CA THR A 120 7.64 -7.10 6.32
C THR A 120 8.12 -6.85 7.75
N LEU A 121 7.53 -5.88 8.45
CA LEU A 121 7.95 -5.51 9.80
C LEU A 121 7.53 -6.55 10.84
N ALA A 122 6.35 -7.14 10.73
CA ALA A 122 5.90 -8.20 11.63
C ALA A 122 6.80 -9.44 11.51
N ILE A 123 7.18 -9.83 10.30
CA ILE A 123 8.11 -10.93 10.04
C ILE A 123 9.49 -10.58 10.57
N MET A 124 10.02 -9.38 10.31
CA MET A 124 11.32 -8.96 10.85
C MET A 124 11.33 -8.99 12.39
N ALA A 125 10.27 -8.50 13.04
CA ALA A 125 10.10 -8.59 14.48
C ALA A 125 10.06 -10.05 14.94
N LYS A 126 9.28 -10.92 14.30
CA LYS A 126 9.22 -12.34 14.62
C LYS A 126 10.59 -13.03 14.50
N GLU A 127 11.22 -12.91 13.35
CA GLU A 127 12.47 -13.61 13.01
C GLU A 127 13.67 -13.12 13.82
N SER A 128 13.60 -11.89 14.37
CA SER A 128 14.61 -11.35 15.27
C SER A 128 14.34 -11.62 16.76
N GLY A 129 13.15 -12.14 17.12
CA GLY A 129 12.71 -12.24 18.51
C GLY A 129 12.34 -10.89 19.14
N GLY A 130 11.92 -9.94 18.31
CA GLY A 130 11.58 -8.56 18.63
C GLY A 130 10.10 -8.29 18.85
N HIS A 131 9.75 -7.01 18.76
CA HIS A 131 8.40 -6.48 18.98
C HIS A 131 7.89 -5.71 17.77
N PHE A 132 6.57 -5.65 17.63
CA PHE A 132 5.85 -5.02 16.54
C PHE A 132 4.90 -3.95 17.09
N TYR A 133 4.77 -2.83 16.39
CA TYR A 133 3.92 -1.72 16.78
C TYR A 133 3.36 -1.01 15.55
N VAL A 134 2.09 -0.60 15.62
CA VAL A 134 1.40 0.18 14.58
C VAL A 134 0.77 1.39 15.27
N ASP A 135 1.01 2.59 14.73
CA ASP A 135 0.55 3.85 15.35
C ASP A 135 -0.95 3.89 15.64
N VAL A 136 -1.77 3.25 14.80
CA VAL A 136 -3.24 3.29 14.95
C VAL A 136 -3.77 2.40 16.08
N ASP A 137 -2.97 1.44 16.55
CA ASP A 137 -3.36 0.49 17.58
C ASP A 137 -2.93 0.92 18.98
N ASP A 138 -1.92 1.79 19.08
CA ASP A 138 -1.31 2.26 20.33
C ASP A 138 -0.86 1.11 21.28
N GLU A 139 -0.55 -0.06 20.70
CA GLU A 139 -0.14 -1.25 21.44
C GLU A 139 1.12 -1.87 20.83
N THR A 140 2.11 -2.14 21.70
CA THR A 140 3.31 -2.90 21.31
C THR A 140 3.11 -4.36 21.69
N ILE A 141 3.26 -5.26 20.71
CA ILE A 141 3.09 -6.70 20.86
C ILE A 141 4.33 -7.46 20.40
N THR A 142 4.43 -8.75 20.67
CA THR A 142 5.55 -9.56 20.16
C THR A 142 5.48 -9.70 18.65
N GLY A 143 6.62 -9.96 17.98
CA GLY A 143 6.63 -10.19 16.53
C GLY A 143 5.73 -11.34 16.07
N ASN A 144 5.59 -12.40 16.88
CA ASN A 144 4.67 -13.51 16.60
C ASN A 144 3.20 -13.06 16.61
N GLU A 145 2.80 -12.31 17.65
CA GLU A 145 1.45 -11.77 17.76
C GLU A 145 1.16 -10.76 16.66
N GLY A 146 2.15 -9.90 16.33
CA GLY A 146 2.09 -8.96 15.21
C GLY A 146 1.82 -9.67 13.89
N LEU A 147 2.59 -10.72 13.59
CA LEU A 147 2.40 -11.49 12.36
C LEU A 147 1.01 -12.14 12.31
N ALA A 148 0.59 -12.79 13.40
CA ALA A 148 -0.72 -13.41 13.49
C ALA A 148 -1.86 -12.40 13.33
N LYS A 149 -1.71 -11.19 13.90
CA LYS A 149 -2.67 -10.09 13.77
C LYS A 149 -2.76 -9.61 12.32
N THR A 150 -1.62 -9.30 11.69
CA THR A 150 -1.59 -8.82 10.30
C THR A 150 -2.17 -9.84 9.32
N ILE A 151 -1.87 -11.14 9.52
CA ILE A 151 -2.46 -12.21 8.70
C ILE A 151 -3.99 -12.28 8.88
N ARG A 152 -4.47 -12.17 10.12
CA ARG A 152 -5.91 -12.20 10.41
C ARG A 152 -6.63 -11.03 9.74
N GLU A 153 -6.04 -9.83 9.83
CA GLU A 153 -6.58 -8.62 9.19
C GLU A 153 -6.62 -8.80 7.67
N LEU A 154 -5.50 -9.24 7.06
CA LEU A 154 -5.40 -9.52 5.64
C LEU A 154 -6.51 -10.44 5.14
N TYR A 155 -6.74 -11.56 5.83
CA TYR A 155 -7.76 -12.52 5.40
C TYR A 155 -9.19 -12.09 5.75
N SER A 156 -9.38 -11.22 6.74
CA SER A 156 -10.70 -10.61 7.00
C SER A 156 -11.16 -9.71 5.85
N GLU A 157 -10.21 -9.22 5.04
CA GLU A 157 -10.45 -8.39 3.87
C GLU A 157 -10.30 -9.15 2.53
N SER A 158 -10.25 -10.48 2.54
CA SER A 158 -9.95 -11.31 1.36
C SER A 158 -10.90 -11.12 0.17
N GLU A 159 -12.15 -10.70 0.41
CA GLU A 159 -13.15 -10.39 -0.62
C GLU A 159 -12.90 -9.07 -1.36
N LEU A 160 -12.02 -8.22 -0.82
CA LEU A 160 -11.62 -6.95 -1.41
C LEU A 160 -10.45 -7.18 -2.37
N GLU A 161 -10.43 -6.41 -3.46
CA GLU A 161 -9.36 -6.46 -4.45
C GLU A 161 -8.03 -6.03 -3.80
N PHE A 162 -7.10 -6.97 -3.68
CA PHE A 162 -5.81 -6.78 -3.00
C PHE A 162 -4.87 -5.84 -3.75
N ASP A 163 -4.86 -5.97 -5.07
CA ASP A 163 -4.04 -5.20 -6.01
C ASP A 163 -4.73 -3.95 -6.56
N ALA A 164 -5.95 -3.65 -6.12
CA ALA A 164 -6.60 -2.39 -6.45
C ALA A 164 -5.71 -1.21 -6.00
N ASP A 165 -5.53 -0.27 -6.91
CA ASP A 165 -4.69 0.93 -6.79
C ASP A 165 -3.20 0.65 -6.57
N ALA A 166 -2.76 -0.61 -6.68
CA ALA A 166 -1.34 -0.97 -6.68
C ALA A 166 -0.74 -0.79 -8.09
N HIS A 167 0.58 -0.61 -8.16
CA HIS A 167 1.29 -0.48 -9.43
C HIS A 167 1.72 -1.87 -9.92
N PRO A 168 1.52 -2.20 -11.21
CA PRO A 168 2.18 -3.36 -11.80
C PRO A 168 3.69 -3.15 -11.80
N PHE A 169 4.45 -4.22 -11.64
CA PHE A 169 5.89 -4.17 -11.78
C PHE A 169 6.29 -4.25 -13.25
N GLU A 170 6.97 -3.21 -13.75
CA GLU A 170 7.59 -3.20 -15.08
C GLU A 170 9.12 -3.19 -14.98
N GLN A 171 9.66 -2.41 -14.03
CA GLN A 171 11.08 -2.30 -13.74
C GLN A 171 11.30 -1.77 -12.31
N TRP A 172 12.50 -1.93 -11.78
CA TRP A 172 12.85 -1.35 -10.48
C TRP A 172 12.98 0.18 -10.56
N PRO A 173 12.47 0.92 -9.57
CA PRO A 173 12.78 2.34 -9.42
C PRO A 173 14.27 2.55 -9.13
N PRO A 174 14.86 3.70 -9.52
CA PRO A 174 16.25 4.01 -9.18
C PRO A 174 16.43 4.17 -7.67
N LEU A 175 17.58 3.75 -7.14
CA LEU A 175 17.93 3.89 -5.72
C LEU A 175 18.26 5.34 -5.33
N SER A 176 18.71 6.16 -6.28
CA SER A 176 19.00 7.58 -6.07
C SER A 176 17.81 8.44 -6.49
N PHE A 177 17.48 9.43 -5.64
CA PHE A 177 16.39 10.38 -5.87
C PHE A 177 16.65 11.35 -7.05
N ASP A 178 17.89 11.44 -7.51
CA ASP A 178 18.30 12.39 -8.56
C ASP A 178 17.86 11.94 -9.96
N ASP A 179 17.46 10.68 -10.12
CA ASP A 179 17.01 10.16 -11.40
C ASP A 179 15.52 10.46 -11.63
N ARG A 180 15.25 11.65 -12.16
CA ARG A 180 13.92 12.14 -12.54
C ARG A 180 13.28 11.38 -13.70
N SER A 181 13.95 10.36 -14.25
CA SER A 181 13.43 9.61 -15.41
C SER A 181 12.40 8.54 -15.03
N PHE A 182 12.33 8.14 -13.76
CA PHE A 182 11.40 7.10 -13.35
C PHE A 182 9.95 7.58 -13.32
N THR A 183 9.11 6.94 -14.12
CA THR A 183 7.67 7.14 -14.13
C THR A 183 6.99 5.91 -13.56
N TRP A 184 6.15 6.10 -12.55
CA TRP A 184 5.35 5.03 -11.99
C TRP A 184 4.38 4.48 -13.04
N PRO A 185 4.26 3.14 -13.19
CA PRO A 185 3.24 2.54 -14.02
C PRO A 185 1.84 2.98 -13.59
N SER A 186 0.86 2.96 -14.49
CA SER A 186 -0.52 3.31 -14.11
C SER A 186 -1.07 2.28 -13.10
N PRO A 187 -1.73 2.72 -12.01
CA PRO A 187 -2.25 1.80 -11.00
C PRO A 187 -3.36 0.92 -11.57
N ILE A 188 -3.45 -0.31 -11.05
CA ILE A 188 -4.49 -1.28 -11.39
C ILE A 188 -5.83 -0.77 -10.86
N LYS A 189 -6.79 -0.55 -11.75
CA LYS A 189 -8.09 0.00 -11.37
C LYS A 189 -8.98 -1.06 -10.74
N SER A 190 -9.67 -0.68 -9.67
CA SER A 190 -10.70 -1.51 -9.06
C SER A 190 -11.90 -1.72 -9.98
N VAL A 191 -12.32 -2.97 -10.17
CA VAL A 191 -13.51 -3.31 -10.98
C VAL A 191 -14.79 -2.94 -10.24
N VAL A 192 -14.78 -3.03 -8.91
CA VAL A 192 -15.93 -2.65 -8.07
C VAL A 192 -16.18 -1.14 -8.15
N VAL A 193 -15.14 -0.32 -8.01
CA VAL A 193 -15.26 1.14 -8.09
C VAL A 193 -15.72 1.57 -9.48
N GLU A 194 -15.19 0.97 -10.54
CA GLU A 194 -15.63 1.27 -11.90
C GLU A 194 -17.11 0.95 -12.13
N LYS A 195 -17.60 -0.19 -11.61
CA LYS A 195 -19.03 -0.53 -11.68
C LYS A 195 -19.91 0.47 -10.94
N TYR A 196 -19.50 0.90 -9.75
CA TYR A 196 -20.23 1.92 -8.99
C TYR A 196 -20.23 3.28 -9.70
N LEU A 197 -19.09 3.74 -10.22
CA LEU A 197 -18.99 4.99 -10.96
C LEU A 197 -19.78 4.94 -12.28
N ALA A 198 -19.77 3.80 -12.97
CA ALA A 198 -20.59 3.58 -14.16
C ALA A 198 -22.09 3.60 -13.86
N ALA A 199 -22.51 3.02 -12.72
CA ALA A 199 -23.89 3.09 -12.26
C ALA A 199 -24.32 4.51 -11.83
N MET A 200 -23.40 5.30 -11.27
CA MET A 200 -23.64 6.71 -10.92
C MET A 200 -23.71 7.65 -12.13
N LYS A 201 -23.14 7.25 -13.29
CA LYS A 201 -23.39 7.96 -14.55
C LYS A 201 -24.85 7.72 -14.96
N THR A 202 -25.77 8.53 -14.42
CA THR A 202 -27.16 8.58 -14.85
C THR A 202 -27.22 8.63 -16.38
N PRO A 203 -28.05 7.80 -17.05
CA PRO A 203 -28.20 7.91 -18.49
C PRO A 203 -28.64 9.34 -18.80
N LYS A 204 -27.92 10.04 -19.69
CA LYS A 204 -28.34 11.36 -20.18
C LYS A 204 -29.78 11.22 -20.67
N ARG A 205 -30.74 11.70 -19.87
CA ARG A 205 -32.16 11.69 -20.22
C ARG A 205 -32.26 12.53 -21.50
N LYS A 206 -32.39 11.87 -22.65
CA LYS A 206 -32.71 12.55 -23.90
C LYS A 206 -34.13 13.09 -23.72
N PHE A 207 -34.26 14.35 -23.32
CA PHE A 207 -35.55 15.03 -23.34
C PHE A 207 -36.04 15.02 -24.78
N LYS A 208 -37.01 14.14 -25.07
CA LYS A 208 -37.78 14.25 -26.30
C LYS A 208 -38.67 15.47 -26.13
N VAL A 209 -38.22 16.62 -26.63
CA VAL A 209 -39.07 17.81 -26.75
C VAL A 209 -40.25 17.41 -27.65
N PRO A 210 -41.50 17.47 -27.14
CA PRO A 210 -42.66 17.09 -27.94
C PRO A 210 -42.75 17.99 -29.18
N LEU A 211 -43.18 17.41 -30.30
CA LEU A 211 -43.22 18.08 -31.61
C LEU A 211 -43.99 19.42 -31.54
N SER A 212 -45.03 19.50 -30.70
CA SER A 212 -45.79 20.72 -30.43
C SER A 212 -44.91 21.86 -29.93
N VAL A 213 -44.01 21.63 -28.98
CA VAL A 213 -43.09 22.66 -28.44
C VAL A 213 -42.07 23.09 -29.49
N LYS A 214 -41.61 22.18 -30.36
CA LYS A 214 -40.72 22.54 -31.48
C LYS A 214 -41.43 23.42 -32.51
N ILE A 215 -42.70 23.12 -32.79
CA ILE A 215 -43.53 23.92 -33.70
C ILE A 215 -43.77 25.31 -33.10
N THR A 216 -44.07 25.42 -31.80
CA THR A 216 -44.26 26.72 -31.14
C THR A 216 -42.99 27.57 -31.17
N ILE A 217 -41.82 26.98 -30.88
CA ILE A 217 -40.52 27.69 -30.93
C ILE A 217 -40.22 28.14 -32.37
N ALA A 218 -40.50 27.31 -33.38
CA ALA A 218 -40.32 27.67 -34.78
C ALA A 218 -41.27 28.79 -35.22
N LEU A 219 -42.54 28.76 -34.79
CA LEU A 219 -43.53 29.81 -35.08
C LEU A 219 -43.16 31.15 -34.43
N ILE A 220 -42.69 31.13 -33.19
CA ILE A 220 -42.21 32.33 -32.50
C ILE A 220 -41.01 32.92 -33.24
N ALA A 221 -40.06 32.08 -33.68
CA ALA A 221 -38.90 32.55 -34.45
C ALA A 221 -39.30 33.16 -35.80
N VAL A 222 -40.27 32.57 -36.50
CA VAL A 222 -40.79 33.11 -37.77
C VAL A 222 -41.52 34.44 -37.57
N LEU A 223 -42.33 34.57 -36.51
CA LEU A 223 -43.04 35.82 -36.20
C LEU A 223 -42.07 36.95 -35.80
N TRP A 224 -40.97 36.63 -35.13
CA TRP A 224 -39.92 37.59 -34.79
C TRP A 224 -39.15 38.08 -36.02
N VAL A 225 -38.84 37.20 -36.96
CA VAL A 225 -38.16 37.56 -38.22
C VAL A 225 -39.09 38.32 -39.18
N ALA A 226 -40.40 38.06 -39.12
CA ALA A 226 -41.41 38.74 -39.93
C ALA A 226 -41.88 40.10 -39.37
N GLY A 227 -41.38 40.52 -38.19
CA GLY A 227 -41.67 41.84 -37.60
C GLY A 227 -43.09 42.00 -37.04
N PHE A 228 -43.75 40.91 -36.67
CA PHE A 228 -45.12 40.92 -36.12
C PHE A 228 -45.18 40.95 -34.58
N LEU A 229 -44.03 40.89 -33.89
CA LEU A 229 -43.88 40.91 -32.43
C LEU A 229 -42.76 41.85 -31.99
#